data_AF-A0A9J7CHJ5-F1
#
_entry.id   AF-A0A9J7CHJ5-F1
#
_cell.length_a   1.000
_cell.length_b   1.000
_cell.length_c   1.000
_cell.angle_alpha   90.00
_cell.angle_beta   90.00
_cell.angle_gamma   90.00
#
_symmetry.space_group_name_H-M   'P 1'
#
loop_
_entity.id
_entity.type
_entity.pdbx_description
1 polymer ?
#
loop_
_entity_poly.entity_id
_entity_poly.type
_entity_poly.pdbx_seq_one_letter_code
_entity_poly.pdbx_strand_id
1 'polypeptide(L)'
;MRGEEVATETVYIPPENSRFAEFCQRHGINPNLIMLKITLFVMYGATSSLLPYLTIHMQSIGLTVEEIAIIYLALPFTTFLSPPITGFLVDKFGKYKPVVVMSLLLNAIFHHSLLFIPQQEIPGVVPSAFVMRHPDSGVIEVSLFQ
;
A
#
# COMPACT_ATOMS: atom_id res chain seq x y z
N MET A 1 46.88 14.11 -33.85
CA MET A 1 46.38 12.78 -33.45
C MET A 1 44.89 12.92 -33.23
N ARG A 2 44.09 12.40 -34.16
CA ARG A 2 42.62 12.51 -34.16
C ARG A 2 42.10 11.28 -33.42
N GLY A 3 41.62 11.47 -32.20
CA GLY A 3 41.02 10.40 -31.41
C GLY A 3 39.67 10.03 -32.01
N GLU A 4 39.53 8.79 -32.44
CA GLU A 4 38.25 8.20 -32.85
C GLU A 4 37.35 8.07 -31.63
N GLU A 5 36.28 8.85 -31.61
CA GLU A 5 35.18 8.72 -30.65
C GLU A 5 34.35 7.51 -31.10
N VAL A 6 34.61 6.37 -30.46
CA VAL A 6 33.89 5.11 -30.67
C VAL A 6 32.44 5.32 -30.24
N ALA A 7 31.58 5.58 -31.23
CA ALA A 7 30.14 5.56 -31.08
C ALA A 7 29.75 4.19 -30.49
N THR A 8 29.26 4.21 -29.26
CA THR A 8 28.62 3.04 -28.65
C THR A 8 27.31 2.83 -29.41
N GLU A 9 27.36 2.05 -30.49
CA GLU A 9 26.16 1.53 -31.13
C GLU A 9 25.42 0.73 -30.07
N THR A 10 24.36 1.32 -29.52
CA THR A 10 23.35 0.59 -28.76
C THR A 10 22.83 -0.49 -29.69
N VAL A 11 23.31 -1.72 -29.51
CA VAL A 11 22.81 -2.91 -30.18
C VAL A 11 21.29 -2.90 -29.98
N TYR A 12 20.57 -2.56 -31.04
CA TYR A 12 19.12 -2.70 -31.11
C TYR A 12 18.86 -4.21 -31.14
N ILE A 13 18.66 -4.79 -29.96
CA ILE A 13 18.16 -6.15 -29.83
C ILE A 13 16.69 -6.06 -30.24
N PRO A 14 16.28 -6.56 -31.42
CA PRO A 14 14.87 -6.58 -31.77
C PRO A 14 14.14 -7.36 -30.67
N PRO A 15 13.02 -6.84 -30.14
CA PRO A 15 12.28 -7.55 -29.12
C PRO A 15 11.94 -8.94 -29.66
N GLU A 16 12.43 -9.96 -28.97
CA GLU A 16 12.00 -11.34 -29.14
C GLU A 16 10.47 -11.32 -29.25
N ASN A 17 9.93 -11.94 -30.31
CA ASN A 17 8.50 -11.98 -30.68
C ASN A 17 7.65 -12.60 -29.56
N SER A 18 7.51 -11.90 -28.43
CA SER A 18 6.55 -12.25 -27.42
C SER A 18 5.19 -11.94 -28.04
N ARG A 19 4.35 -12.96 -28.20
CA ARG A 19 2.96 -12.84 -28.65
C ARG A 19 2.20 -11.72 -27.93
N PHE A 20 2.68 -11.38 -26.72
CA PHE A 20 2.22 -10.27 -25.89
C PHE A 20 2.57 -8.89 -26.43
N ALA A 21 3.79 -8.67 -26.93
CA ALA A 21 4.19 -7.41 -27.56
C ALA A 21 3.38 -7.15 -28.85
N GLU A 22 3.14 -8.19 -29.64
CA GLU A 22 2.30 -8.12 -30.84
C GLU A 22 0.83 -7.81 -30.49
N PHE A 23 0.29 -8.45 -29.45
CA PHE A 23 -1.05 -8.14 -28.93
C PHE A 23 -1.16 -6.67 -28.47
N CYS A 24 -0.17 -6.18 -27.73
CA CYS A 24 -0.10 -4.80 -27.27
C CYS A 24 -0.03 -3.83 -28.46
N GLN A 25 0.80 -4.09 -29.46
CA GLN A 25 0.92 -3.26 -30.65
C GLN A 25 -0.39 -3.21 -31.45
N ARG A 26 -1.08 -4.34 -31.58
CA ARG A 26 -2.38 -4.44 -32.28
C ARG A 26 -3.50 -3.65 -31.60
N HIS A 27 -3.41 -3.46 -30.28
CA HIS A 27 -4.38 -2.69 -29.48
C HIS A 27 -3.90 -1.27 -29.15
N GLY A 28 -2.79 -0.82 -29.75
CA GLY A 28 -2.22 0.52 -29.48
C GLY A 28 -1.68 0.71 -28.05
N ILE A 29 -1.37 -0.38 -27.36
CA ILE A 29 -0.90 -0.39 -25.97
C ILE A 29 0.63 -0.32 -25.97
N ASN A 30 1.19 0.62 -25.21
CA ASN A 30 2.64 0.71 -25.03
C ASN A 30 3.12 -0.36 -24.03
N PRO A 31 3.94 -1.35 -24.45
CA PRO A 31 4.37 -2.45 -23.58
C PRO A 31 5.24 -1.99 -22.42
N ASN A 32 5.91 -0.83 -22.51
CA ASN A 32 6.67 -0.27 -21.38
C ASN A 32 5.75 0.29 -20.28
N LEU A 33 4.53 0.71 -20.62
CA LEU A 33 3.56 1.25 -19.68
C LEU A 33 2.67 0.19 -19.05
N ILE A 34 2.66 -1.04 -19.59
CA ILE A 34 1.75 -2.09 -19.09
C ILE A 34 2.15 -2.55 -17.68
N MET A 35 3.45 -2.68 -17.41
CA MET A 35 3.95 -3.02 -16.08
C MET A 35 3.63 -1.91 -15.08
N LEU A 36 3.74 -0.64 -15.49
CA LEU A 36 3.33 0.50 -14.66
C LEU A 36 1.82 0.47 -14.37
N LYS A 37 0.98 0.22 -15.39
CA LYS A 37 -0.49 0.12 -15.24
C LYS A 37 -0.89 -1.01 -14.30
N ILE A 38 -0.28 -2.19 -14.44
CA ILE A 38 -0.54 -3.34 -13.56
C ILE A 38 -0.13 -2.99 -12.12
N THR A 39 1.06 -2.40 -11.95
CA THR A 39 1.56 -2.02 -10.62
C THR A 39 0.63 -1.00 -9.96
N LEU A 40 0.20 0.03 -10.69
CA LEU A 40 -0.77 1.02 -10.20
C LEU A 40 -2.10 0.36 -9.86
N PHE A 41 -2.64 -0.49 -10.73
CA PHE A 41 -3.90 -1.20 -10.49
C PHE A 41 -3.84 -2.05 -9.21
N VAL A 42 -2.80 -2.85 -9.05
CA VAL A 42 -2.63 -3.70 -7.86
C VAL A 42 -2.44 -2.85 -6.61
N MET A 43 -1.63 -1.79 -6.67
CA MET A 43 -1.37 -0.91 -5.54
C MET A 43 -2.64 -0.19 -5.06
N TYR A 44 -3.40 0.40 -5.99
CA TYR A 44 -4.64 1.09 -5.65
C TYR A 44 -5.76 0.12 -5.27
N GLY A 45 -5.83 -1.07 -5.88
CA GLY A 45 -6.79 -2.12 -5.52
C GLY A 45 -6.53 -2.73 -4.14
N ALA A 46 -5.25 -2.94 -3.79
CA ALA A 46 -4.87 -3.35 -2.44
C ALA A 46 -5.25 -2.27 -1.42
N THR A 47 -4.98 -0.99 -1.73
CA THR A 47 -5.31 0.12 -0.83
C THR A 47 -6.84 0.23 -0.61
N SER A 48 -7.63 0.13 -1.68
CA SER A 48 -9.10 0.26 -1.59
C SER A 48 -9.76 -0.87 -0.81
N SER A 49 -9.19 -2.09 -0.85
CA SER A 49 -9.69 -3.24 -0.07
C SER A 49 -9.15 -3.26 1.37
N LEU A 50 -7.94 -2.75 1.60
CA LEU A 50 -7.31 -2.72 2.92
C LEU A 50 -8.00 -1.74 3.88
N LEU A 51 -8.35 -0.53 3.41
CA LEU A 51 -9.00 0.49 4.25
C LEU A 51 -10.27 -0.01 4.97
N PRO A 52 -11.28 -0.59 4.27
CA PRO A 52 -12.48 -1.08 4.93
C PRO A 52 -12.20 -2.29 5.84
N TYR A 53 -11.27 -3.17 5.46
CA TYR A 53 -10.83 -4.26 6.34
C TYR A 53 -10.25 -3.73 7.66
N LEU A 54 -9.37 -2.72 7.60
CA LEU A 54 -8.79 -2.11 8.78
C LEU A 54 -9.85 -1.44 9.66
N THR A 55 -10.84 -0.76 9.06
CA THR A 55 -11.93 -0.13 9.84
C THR A 55 -12.69 -1.19 10.64
N ILE A 56 -13.12 -2.26 9.98
CA ILE A 56 -13.90 -3.33 10.61
C ILE A 56 -13.06 -4.05 11.67
N HIS A 57 -11.79 -4.30 11.37
CA HIS A 57 -10.87 -4.94 12.32
C HIS A 57 -10.68 -4.09 13.59
N MET A 58 -10.42 -2.80 13.46
CA MET A 58 -10.27 -1.88 14.60
C MET A 58 -11.57 -1.79 15.41
N GLN A 59 -12.72 -1.72 14.75
CA GLN A 59 -14.01 -1.77 15.42
C GLN A 59 -14.24 -3.11 16.14
N SER A 60 -13.79 -4.23 15.56
CA SER A 60 -13.95 -5.55 16.18
C SER A 60 -13.12 -5.73 17.46
N ILE A 61 -11.98 -5.03 17.55
CA ILE A 61 -11.15 -4.95 18.77
C ILE A 61 -11.79 -4.01 19.81
N GLY A 62 -12.80 -3.22 19.42
CA GLY A 62 -13.51 -2.32 20.33
C GLY A 62 -12.98 -0.89 20.35
N LEU A 63 -12.18 -0.48 19.35
CA LEU A 63 -11.77 0.92 19.21
C LEU A 63 -12.98 1.82 18.93
N THR A 64 -13.00 2.98 19.56
CA THR A 64 -14.00 4.02 19.33
C THR A 64 -13.78 4.71 17.98
N VAL A 65 -14.85 5.35 17.46
CA VAL A 65 -14.78 6.07 16.17
C VAL A 65 -13.75 7.21 16.21
N GLU A 66 -13.57 7.85 17.36
CA GLU A 66 -12.58 8.93 17.56
C GLU A 66 -11.15 8.40 17.46
N GLU A 67 -10.84 7.27 18.10
CA GLU A 67 -9.53 6.63 18.01
C GLU A 67 -9.21 6.17 16.58
N ILE A 68 -10.19 5.60 15.89
CA ILE A 68 -10.06 5.21 14.47
C ILE A 68 -9.78 6.43 13.60
N ALA A 69 -10.46 7.56 13.86
CA ALA A 69 -10.22 8.80 13.12
C ALA A 69 -8.79 9.34 13.35
N ILE A 70 -8.27 9.27 14.57
CA ILE A 70 -6.88 9.64 14.89
C ILE A 70 -5.89 8.71 14.17
N ILE A 71 -6.16 7.41 14.10
CA ILE A 71 -5.34 6.47 13.35
C ILE A 71 -5.36 6.80 11.85
N TYR A 72 -6.54 7.07 11.28
CA TYR A 72 -6.65 7.46 9.87
C TYR A 72 -6.06 8.82 9.56
N LEU A 73 -5.92 9.71 10.55
CA LEU A 73 -5.18 10.96 10.39
C LEU A 73 -3.71 10.70 10.05
N ALA A 74 -3.12 9.56 10.42
CA ALA A 74 -1.75 9.23 9.99
C ALA A 74 -1.62 9.05 8.46
N LEU A 75 -2.70 8.70 7.74
CA LEU A 75 -2.68 8.50 6.29
C LEU A 75 -2.36 9.78 5.49
N PRO A 76 -3.07 10.91 5.66
CA PRO A 76 -2.70 12.15 4.98
C PRO A 76 -1.33 12.67 5.42
N PHE A 77 -0.93 12.48 6.67
CA PHE A 77 0.40 12.88 7.14
C PHE A 77 1.51 12.09 6.43
N THR A 78 1.37 10.78 6.34
CA THR A 78 2.35 9.94 5.66
C THR A 78 2.39 10.18 4.16
N THR A 79 1.24 10.35 3.50
CA THR A 79 1.20 10.64 2.06
C THR A 79 1.73 12.04 1.73
N PHE A 80 1.55 13.02 2.61
CA PHE A 80 2.09 14.36 2.44
C PHE A 80 3.60 14.44 2.72
N LEU A 81 4.07 13.78 3.79
CA LEU A 81 5.47 13.85 4.20
C LEU A 81 6.37 12.85 3.45
N SER A 82 5.83 11.74 2.93
CA SER A 82 6.63 10.71 2.26
C SER A 82 7.41 11.23 1.04
N PRO A 83 6.82 12.01 0.11
CA PRO A 83 7.57 12.55 -1.05
C PRO A 83 8.74 13.46 -0.67
N PRO A 84 8.60 14.51 0.17
CA PRO A 84 9.74 15.35 0.53
C PRO A 84 10.79 14.61 1.36
N ILE A 85 10.39 13.72 2.27
CA ILE A 85 11.34 12.90 3.05
C ILE A 85 12.14 11.99 2.11
N THR A 86 11.46 11.25 1.24
CA THR A 86 12.12 10.31 0.32
C THR A 86 13.01 11.06 -0.67
N GLY A 87 12.54 12.17 -1.23
CA GLY A 87 13.35 13.03 -2.11
C GLY A 87 14.61 13.53 -1.41
N PHE A 88 14.47 14.10 -0.21
CA PHE A 88 15.61 14.56 0.58
C PHE A 88 16.60 13.43 0.90
N LEU A 89 16.11 12.24 1.27
CA LEU A 89 16.97 11.08 1.54
C LEU A 89 17.71 10.63 0.27
N VAL A 90 17.02 10.51 -0.86
CA VAL A 90 17.63 10.08 -2.13
C VAL A 90 18.69 11.09 -2.58
N ASP A 91 18.40 12.38 -2.48
CA ASP A 91 19.31 13.46 -2.87
C ASP A 91 20.56 13.50 -1.98
N LYS A 92 20.40 13.27 -0.67
CA LYS A 92 21.53 13.29 0.28
C LYS A 92 22.43 12.06 0.17
N PHE A 93 21.86 10.87 -0.05
CA PHE A 93 22.64 9.63 -0.11
C PHE A 93 23.18 9.32 -1.52
N GLY A 94 22.67 9.98 -2.57
CA GLY A 94 23.12 9.85 -3.96
C GLY A 94 22.99 8.44 -4.56
N LYS A 95 22.47 7.48 -3.79
CA LYS A 95 22.30 6.07 -4.13
C LYS A 95 21.03 5.56 -3.48
N TYR A 96 20.18 4.87 -4.23
CA TYR A 96 18.91 4.32 -3.75
C TYR A 96 19.09 3.18 -2.73
N LYS A 97 20.21 2.44 -2.78
CA LYS A 97 20.49 1.27 -1.92
C LYS A 97 20.38 1.56 -0.40
N PRO A 98 21.08 2.56 0.18
CA PRO A 98 20.98 2.86 1.60
C PRO A 98 19.57 3.28 2.04
N VAL A 99 18.84 4.01 1.19
CA VAL A 99 17.45 4.42 1.48
C VAL A 99 16.55 3.19 1.63
N VAL A 100 16.67 2.21 0.73
CA VAL A 100 15.91 0.96 0.78
C VAL A 100 16.27 0.13 2.03
N VAL A 101 17.55 0.03 2.38
CA VAL A 101 18.00 -0.69 3.58
C VAL A 101 17.45 -0.04 4.85
N MET A 102 17.48 1.29 4.94
CA MET A 102 16.90 2.01 6.08
C MET A 102 15.39 1.77 6.20
N SER A 103 14.66 1.82 5.08
CA SER A 103 13.23 1.51 5.06
C SER A 103 12.94 0.08 5.51
N LEU A 104 13.77 -0.89 5.11
CA LEU A 104 13.62 -2.29 5.51
C LEU A 104 13.85 -2.50 7.01
N LEU A 105 14.88 -1.86 7.57
CA LEU A 105 15.16 -1.91 9.01
C LEU A 105 14.03 -1.28 9.83
N LEU A 106 13.55 -0.10 9.41
CA LEU A 106 12.42 0.55 10.07
C LEU A 106 11.17 -0.32 10.03
N ASN A 107 10.87 -0.94 8.88
CA ASN A 107 9.71 -1.80 8.73
C ASN A 107 9.77 -3.01 9.66
N ALA A 108 10.94 -3.63 9.80
CA ALA A 108 11.18 -4.74 10.71
C ALA A 108 10.99 -4.33 12.19
N ILE A 109 11.50 -3.15 12.56
CA ILE A 109 11.31 -2.60 13.92
C ILE A 109 9.82 -2.36 14.19
N PHE A 110 9.09 -1.73 13.27
CA PHE A 110 7.65 -1.49 13.43
C PHE A 110 6.85 -2.79 13.56
N HIS A 111 7.13 -3.79 12.73
CA HIS A 111 6.48 -5.11 12.83
C HIS A 111 6.80 -5.81 14.15
N HIS A 112 8.02 -5.66 14.65
CA HIS A 112 8.39 -6.19 15.95
C HIS A 112 7.68 -5.46 17.09
N SER A 113 7.52 -4.13 17.01
CA SER A 113 6.74 -3.36 17.98
C SER A 113 5.25 -3.72 17.97
N LEU A 114 4.67 -4.04 16.82
CA LEU A 114 3.26 -4.49 16.72
C LEU A 114 3.01 -5.78 17.50
N LEU A 115 3.99 -6.70 17.56
CA LEU A 115 3.90 -7.94 18.34
C LEU A 115 3.77 -7.71 19.85
N PHE A 116 4.18 -6.56 20.36
CA PHE A 116 4.09 -6.21 21.78
C PHE A 116 2.76 -5.54 22.16
N ILE A 117 1.88 -5.25 21.21
CA ILE A 117 0.57 -4.64 21.49
C ILE A 117 -0.36 -5.74 22.02
N PRO A 118 -0.78 -5.67 23.30
CA PRO A 118 -1.73 -6.64 23.84
C PRO A 118 -3.06 -6.51 23.10
N GLN A 119 -3.66 -7.64 22.73
CA GLN A 119 -4.99 -7.67 22.14
C GLN A 119 -5.99 -7.22 23.20
N GLN A 120 -6.49 -5.99 23.04
CA GLN A 120 -7.40 -5.40 24.00
C GLN A 120 -8.83 -5.80 23.62
N GLU A 121 -9.23 -7.02 23.93
CA GLU A 121 -10.65 -7.40 23.91
C GLU A 121 -11.31 -6.74 25.12
N ILE A 122 -12.12 -5.69 24.93
CA ILE A 122 -12.86 -5.07 26.04
C ILE A 122 -13.93 -6.07 26.50
N PRO A 123 -13.83 -6.69 27.70
CA PRO A 123 -14.79 -7.69 28.12
C PRO A 123 -16.14 -7.02 28.41
N GLY A 124 -17.19 -7.44 27.71
CA GLY A 124 -18.58 -7.07 28.03
C GLY A 124 -19.18 -5.90 27.25
N VAL A 125 -18.47 -5.33 26.26
CA VAL A 125 -19.06 -4.37 25.32
C VAL A 125 -19.09 -5.01 23.93
N VAL A 126 -20.29 -5.32 23.43
CA VAL A 126 -20.45 -5.75 22.04
C VAL A 126 -20.09 -4.58 21.12
N PRO A 127 -19.11 -4.74 20.21
CA PRO A 127 -18.74 -3.64 19.34
C PRO A 127 -19.92 -3.23 18.46
N SER A 128 -20.08 -1.93 18.22
CA SER A 128 -21.19 -1.37 17.44
C SER A 128 -21.31 -1.98 16.03
N ALA A 129 -20.20 -2.52 15.49
CA ALA A 129 -20.17 -3.24 14.22
C ALA A 129 -20.98 -4.55 14.23
N PHE A 130 -21.16 -5.18 15.39
CA PHE A 130 -21.90 -6.44 15.54
C PHE A 130 -23.35 -6.24 15.99
N VAL A 131 -23.76 -4.99 16.24
CA VAL A 131 -25.12 -4.62 16.64
C VAL A 131 -25.89 -4.19 15.39
N MET A 132 -26.60 -5.13 14.77
CA MET A 132 -27.57 -4.79 13.73
C MET A 132 -28.87 -4.38 14.40
N ARG A 133 -29.27 -3.12 14.22
CA ARG A 133 -30.56 -2.61 14.69
C ARG A 133 -31.57 -2.74 13.57
N HIS A 134 -32.62 -3.52 13.80
CA HIS A 134 -33.71 -3.66 12.83
C HIS A 134 -34.46 -2.31 12.70
N PRO A 135 -34.63 -1.77 11.48
CA PRO A 135 -35.18 -0.43 11.26
C PRO A 135 -36.60 -0.24 11.81
N ASP A 136 -37.43 -1.30 11.82
CA ASP A 136 -38.84 -1.21 12.19
C ASP A 136 -39.18 -1.65 13.62
N SER A 137 -38.29 -2.39 14.30
CA SER A 137 -38.60 -3.01 15.60
C SER A 137 -37.64 -2.61 16.73
N GLY A 138 -36.54 -1.91 16.43
CA GLY A 138 -35.56 -1.48 17.42
C GLY A 138 -34.84 -2.62 18.15
N VAL A 139 -35.10 -3.87 17.76
CA VAL A 139 -34.47 -5.07 18.32
C VAL A 139 -32.99 -5.05 17.96
N ILE A 140 -32.16 -5.24 18.97
CA ILE A 140 -30.70 -5.35 18.86
C ILE A 140 -30.39 -6.82 18.64
N GLU A 141 -30.06 -7.21 17.41
CA GLU A 141 -29.49 -8.53 17.14
C GLU A 141 -27.97 -8.43 17.20
N VAL A 142 -27.37 -9.20 18.11
CA VAL A 142 -25.92 -9.37 18.20
C VAL A 142 -25.58 -10.61 17.39
N SER A 143 -24.91 -10.44 16.25
CA SER A 143 -24.44 -11.57 15.45
C SER A 143 -23.23 -12.23 16.14
N LEU A 144 -23.50 -13.16 17.06
CA LEU A 144 -22.50 -14.07 17.62
C LEU A 144 -22.16 -15.13 16.57
N PHE A 145 -21.21 -14.82 15.67
CA PHE A 145 -20.52 -15.87 14.93
C PHE A 145 -19.51 -16.50 15.89
N GLN A 146 -19.95 -17.60 16.52
CA GLN A 146 -19.13 -18.49 17.33
C GLN A 146 -18.38 -19.49 16.46
#